data_AF-A0A0F6W4R2-F1
#
_entry.id   AF-A0A0F6W4R2-F1
#
_cell.length_a   1.000
_cell.length_b   1.000
_cell.length_c   1.000
_cell.angle_alpha   90.00
_cell.angle_beta   90.00
_cell.angle_gamma   90.00
#
_symmetry.space_group_name_H-M   'P 1'
#
loop_
_entity.id
_entity.type
_entity.pdbx_description
1 polymer ?
#
loop_
_entity_poly.entity_id
_entity_poly.type
_entity_poly.pdbx_seq_one_letter_code
_entity_poly.pdbx_strand_id
1 'polypeptide(L)'
;MRDVWRAADEALLARIEDEHVLERLWARAAPGATPLHPRASGMVRLLRERADARDAIAAAESGNAAPLLVRLEPSRLEGWSPALVHHLALFHRARAEHAIARDAVSTSAARQTLEHALMLIGATWIALGREQTYLRELALDVIAGALPAGEIDRAVDAAAMRGLDVIAAIAREGIDARRGGAAIALRVLGRASEVVAIAGADGALADRAQDRALGLRSELVHTMLAPLSIEIEELAAREWKPIEVASVLERARDAWRWAGEEVEVERFVVRELPRFAWDLYRARKWDDLRLVLRPLEQPSDSLAMRIQRDPMELAWAAQCAQVLVFRAELAPTLDAQIGLAERGYALCPTLRNARLVLADLLCARAERRLEGPSVLRAADSWQDAKRDITRAEEIHPELSRLPAAREKLARSR
;
A
#
# COMPACT_ATOMS: atom_id res chain seq x y z
N MET A 1 19.54 -14.80 65.22
CA MET A 1 19.11 -15.61 64.06
C MET A 1 19.48 -14.82 62.81
N ARG A 2 20.49 -15.26 62.05
CA ARG A 2 20.69 -14.75 60.68
C ARG A 2 19.71 -15.52 59.82
N ASP A 3 18.73 -14.84 59.23
CA ASP A 3 17.83 -15.46 58.27
C ASP A 3 18.67 -15.99 57.11
N VAL A 4 18.60 -17.30 56.90
CA VAL A 4 19.35 -18.00 55.86
C VAL A 4 18.63 -17.74 54.54
N TRP A 5 19.25 -16.95 53.66
CA TRP A 5 18.78 -16.72 52.29
C TRP A 5 18.60 -18.06 51.56
N ARG A 6 17.37 -18.34 51.10
CA ARG A 6 17.00 -19.60 50.44
C ARG A 6 16.98 -19.43 48.94
N ALA A 7 17.05 -20.54 48.21
CA ALA A 7 16.88 -20.54 46.75
C ALA A 7 15.54 -19.92 46.29
N ALA A 8 14.49 -20.02 47.12
CA ALA A 8 13.20 -19.37 46.86
C ALA A 8 13.28 -17.84 46.98
N ASP A 9 14.10 -17.31 47.90
CA ASP A 9 14.31 -15.88 48.09
C ASP A 9 15.12 -15.31 46.91
N GLU A 10 16.13 -16.06 46.43
CA GLU A 10 16.88 -15.73 45.22
C GLU A 10 15.99 -15.69 43.97
N ALA A 11 15.12 -16.70 43.79
CA ALA A 11 14.21 -16.75 42.65
C ALA A 11 13.16 -15.63 42.69
N LEU A 12 12.70 -15.25 43.90
CA LEU A 12 11.81 -14.12 44.09
C LEU A 12 12.51 -12.79 43.79
N LEU A 13 13.75 -12.61 44.27
CA LEU A 13 14.54 -11.41 43.98
C LEU A 13 14.76 -11.22 42.49
N ALA A 14 15.23 -12.26 41.79
CA ALA A 14 15.46 -12.22 40.34
C ALA A 14 14.19 -11.86 39.56
N ARG A 15 13.04 -12.39 40.00
CA ARG A 15 11.74 -12.04 39.39
C ARG A 15 11.38 -10.56 39.60
N ILE A 16 11.59 -10.02 40.80
CA ILE A 16 11.33 -8.60 41.09
C ILE A 16 12.24 -7.70 40.26
N GLU A 17 13.51 -8.08 40.10
CA GLU A 17 14.47 -7.35 39.25
C GLU A 17 14.02 -7.34 37.78
N ASP A 18 13.55 -8.47 37.26
CA ASP A 18 12.99 -8.57 35.91
C ASP A 18 11.72 -7.73 35.73
N GLU A 19 10.84 -7.69 36.74
CA GLU A 19 9.66 -6.82 36.75
C GLU A 19 10.07 -5.34 36.68
N HIS A 20 11.10 -4.93 37.42
CA HIS A 20 11.62 -3.55 37.41
C HIS A 20 12.26 -3.15 36.06
N VAL A 21 13.01 -4.07 35.45
CA VAL A 21 13.57 -3.85 34.10
C VAL A 21 12.45 -3.72 33.07
N LEU A 22 11.41 -4.56 33.16
CA LEU A 22 10.22 -4.48 32.30
C LEU A 22 9.51 -3.13 32.44
N GLU A 23 9.30 -2.63 33.66
CA GLU A 23 8.63 -1.34 33.89
C GLU A 23 9.38 -0.20 33.20
N ARG A 24 10.71 -0.16 33.32
CA ARG A 24 11.54 0.86 32.67
C ARG A 24 11.53 0.76 31.16
N LEU A 25 11.64 -0.46 30.65
CA LEU A 25 11.53 -0.75 29.22
C LEU A 25 10.17 -0.28 28.67
N TRP A 26 9.09 -0.60 29.38
CA TRP A 26 7.74 -0.24 28.97
C TRP A 26 7.49 1.26 29.03
N ALA A 27 7.91 1.93 30.11
CA ALA A 27 7.85 3.38 30.23
C ALA A 27 8.58 4.10 29.09
N ARG A 28 9.67 3.50 28.58
CA ARG A 28 10.40 4.00 27.41
C ARG A 28 9.69 3.70 26.09
N ALA A 29 9.19 2.48 25.90
CA ALA A 29 8.57 2.03 24.66
C ALA A 29 7.17 2.63 24.43
N ALA A 30 6.45 2.89 25.52
CA ALA A 30 5.08 3.38 25.55
C ALA A 30 4.89 4.43 26.66
N PRO A 31 5.42 5.66 26.49
CA PRO A 31 5.34 6.69 27.52
C PRO A 31 3.89 7.00 27.92
N GLY A 32 3.64 6.98 29.23
CA GLY A 32 2.32 7.23 29.81
C GLY A 32 1.29 6.11 29.62
N ALA A 33 1.72 4.91 29.20
CA ALA A 33 0.86 3.73 29.19
C ALA A 33 0.67 3.15 30.59
N THR A 34 -0.45 2.45 30.80
CA THR A 34 -0.62 1.58 31.97
C THR A 34 0.49 0.52 31.99
N PRO A 35 1.10 0.21 33.16
CA PRO A 35 2.10 -0.84 33.27
C PRO A 35 1.60 -2.18 32.73
N LEU A 36 2.49 -2.93 32.09
CA LEU A 36 2.20 -4.30 31.66
C LEU A 36 1.99 -5.21 32.86
N HIS A 37 1.20 -6.28 32.66
CA HIS A 37 1.01 -7.29 33.71
C HIS A 37 2.36 -7.92 34.10
N PRO A 38 2.65 -8.17 35.40
CA PRO A 38 3.96 -8.65 35.86
C PRO A 38 4.47 -9.91 35.16
N ARG A 39 3.59 -10.82 34.72
CA ARG A 39 3.96 -12.00 33.91
C ARG A 39 4.73 -11.68 32.62
N ALA A 40 4.63 -10.46 32.09
CA ALA A 40 5.42 -10.04 30.93
C ALA A 40 6.93 -9.94 31.25
N SER A 41 7.34 -9.93 32.52
CA SER A 41 8.76 -9.93 32.94
C SER A 41 9.48 -11.22 32.53
N GLY A 42 8.74 -12.29 32.23
CA GLY A 42 9.28 -13.50 31.59
C GLY A 42 10.04 -13.21 30.29
N MET A 43 9.72 -12.12 29.58
CA MET A 43 10.49 -11.64 28.44
C MET A 43 11.92 -11.23 28.83
N VAL A 44 12.07 -10.49 29.94
CA VAL A 44 13.38 -10.04 30.45
C VAL A 44 14.21 -11.24 30.88
N ARG A 45 13.58 -12.19 31.59
CA ARG A 45 14.22 -13.46 31.96
C ARG A 45 14.79 -14.20 30.75
N LEU A 46 14.00 -14.35 29.69
CA LEU A 46 14.42 -15.01 28.45
C LEU A 46 15.51 -14.23 27.70
N LEU A 47 15.51 -12.90 27.80
CA LEU A 47 16.58 -12.07 27.23
C LEU A 47 17.90 -12.25 27.98
N ARG A 48 17.89 -12.47 29.31
CA ARG A 48 19.13 -12.74 30.09
C ARG A 48 19.86 -14.01 29.63
N GLU A 49 19.13 -14.97 29.09
CA GLU A 49 19.69 -16.21 28.53
C GLU A 49 20.51 -15.94 27.25
N ARG A 50 20.31 -14.78 26.60
CA ARG A 50 21.04 -14.39 25.40
C ARG A 50 22.31 -13.61 25.71
N ALA A 51 23.42 -14.01 25.10
CA ALA A 51 24.70 -13.34 25.26
C ALA A 51 24.69 -11.88 24.76
N ASP A 52 23.96 -11.59 23.68
CA ASP A 52 23.90 -10.28 23.03
C ASP A 52 22.98 -9.25 23.75
N ALA A 53 22.24 -9.68 24.77
CA ALA A 53 21.32 -8.85 25.54
C ALA A 53 21.86 -8.43 26.92
N ARG A 54 22.94 -9.05 27.41
CA ARG A 54 23.47 -8.81 28.76
C ARG A 54 23.77 -7.34 29.05
N ASP A 55 24.53 -6.68 28.18
CA ASP A 55 24.90 -5.28 28.35
C ASP A 55 23.68 -4.35 28.29
N ALA A 56 22.69 -4.69 27.44
CA ALA A 56 21.46 -3.92 27.30
C ALA A 56 20.55 -4.05 28.55
N ILE A 57 20.53 -5.23 29.17
CA ILE A 57 19.82 -5.47 30.44
C ILE A 57 20.51 -4.71 31.58
N ALA A 58 21.84 -4.79 31.71
CA ALA A 58 22.59 -4.04 32.72
C ALA A 58 22.41 -2.51 32.57
N ALA A 59 22.34 -2.01 31.34
CA ALA A 59 22.00 -0.61 31.07
C ALA A 59 20.58 -0.26 31.53
N ALA A 60 19.60 -1.14 31.31
CA ALA A 60 18.22 -0.94 31.76
C ALA A 60 18.11 -0.98 33.30
N GLU A 61 18.85 -1.85 33.98
CA GLU A 61 19.00 -1.89 35.44
C GLU A 61 19.64 -0.61 36.01
N SER A 62 20.46 0.07 35.21
CA SER A 62 21.05 1.37 35.54
C SER A 62 20.15 2.57 35.14
N GLY A 63 18.96 2.32 34.58
CA GLY A 63 17.96 3.33 34.24
C GLY A 63 17.91 3.72 32.75
N ASN A 64 18.79 3.17 31.91
CA ASN A 64 18.80 3.41 30.47
C ASN A 64 18.26 2.21 29.70
N ALA A 65 16.95 2.18 29.43
CA ALA A 65 16.30 1.10 28.70
C ALA A 65 16.37 1.22 27.16
N ALA A 66 16.97 2.28 26.61
CA ALA A 66 17.03 2.48 25.16
C ALA A 66 17.78 1.37 24.40
N PRO A 67 18.96 0.89 24.87
CA PRO A 67 19.65 -0.21 24.21
C PRO A 67 18.81 -1.49 24.21
N LEU A 68 18.07 -1.75 25.29
CA LEU A 68 17.20 -2.92 25.39
C LEU A 68 16.04 -2.85 24.41
N LEU A 69 15.40 -1.68 24.26
CA LEU A 69 14.32 -1.50 23.28
C LEU A 69 14.78 -1.78 21.84
N VAL A 70 15.98 -1.34 21.46
CA VAL A 70 16.57 -1.63 20.14
C VAL A 70 16.73 -3.14 19.92
N ARG A 71 17.06 -3.91 20.97
CA ARG A 71 17.16 -5.37 20.87
C ARG A 71 15.81 -6.05 20.65
N LEU A 72 14.69 -5.42 21.02
CA LEU A 72 13.34 -5.96 20.76
C LEU A 72 12.81 -5.65 19.37
N GLU A 73 13.60 -4.95 18.54
CA GLU A 73 13.28 -4.62 17.15
C GLU A 73 14.29 -5.32 16.21
N PRO A 74 14.34 -6.66 16.19
CA PRO A 74 15.32 -7.38 15.39
C PRO A 74 15.01 -7.27 13.89
N SER A 75 16.05 -7.30 13.07
CA SER A 75 15.91 -7.43 11.61
C SER A 75 15.55 -8.84 11.16
N ARG A 76 15.85 -9.86 11.98
CA ARG A 76 15.49 -11.27 11.77
C ARG A 76 15.24 -12.01 13.09
N LEU A 77 14.26 -12.92 13.10
CA LEU A 77 13.88 -13.74 14.25
C LEU A 77 14.49 -15.15 14.25
N GLU A 78 15.30 -15.51 13.25
CA GLU A 78 16.01 -16.80 13.21
C GLU A 78 16.89 -17.01 14.45
N GLY A 79 16.79 -18.18 15.08
CA GLY A 79 17.58 -18.54 16.27
C GLY A 79 17.07 -17.95 17.59
N TRP A 80 15.91 -17.28 17.61
CA TRP A 80 15.25 -16.84 18.83
C TRP A 80 14.45 -17.98 19.45
N SER A 81 14.38 -18.06 20.78
CA SER A 81 13.57 -19.09 21.43
C SER A 81 12.08 -18.83 21.20
N PRO A 82 11.25 -19.88 21.00
CA PRO A 82 9.81 -19.71 20.72
C PRO A 82 9.08 -18.91 21.81
N ALA A 83 9.43 -19.15 23.08
CA ALA A 83 8.88 -18.42 24.21
C ALA A 83 9.19 -16.91 24.15
N LEU A 84 10.40 -16.53 23.73
CA LEU A 84 10.77 -15.13 23.61
C LEU A 84 10.03 -14.46 22.44
N VAL A 85 9.91 -15.16 21.30
CA VAL A 85 9.15 -14.68 20.14
C VAL A 85 7.68 -14.45 20.50
N HIS A 86 7.06 -15.35 21.27
CA HIS A 86 5.70 -15.17 21.77
C HIS A 86 5.57 -13.96 22.70
N HIS A 87 6.49 -13.76 23.64
CA HIS A 87 6.50 -12.56 24.47
C HIS A 87 6.64 -11.26 23.65
N LEU A 88 7.48 -11.26 22.62
CA LEU A 88 7.62 -10.12 21.70
C LEU A 88 6.32 -9.84 20.94
N ALA A 89 5.61 -10.88 20.51
CA ALA A 89 4.31 -10.74 19.84
C ALA A 89 3.31 -9.97 20.72
N LEU A 90 3.24 -10.33 22.00
CA LEU A 90 2.37 -9.68 22.98
C LEU A 90 2.84 -8.26 23.32
N PHE A 91 4.15 -8.05 23.48
CA PHE A 91 4.74 -6.75 23.76
C PHE A 91 4.46 -5.73 22.65
N HIS A 92 4.71 -6.11 21.39
CA HIS A 92 4.48 -5.23 20.25
C HIS A 92 3.00 -4.99 19.99
N ARG A 93 2.14 -5.97 20.30
CA ARG A 93 0.68 -5.78 20.31
C ARG A 93 0.27 -4.70 21.31
N ALA A 94 0.69 -4.80 22.57
CA ALA A 94 0.37 -3.80 23.58
C ALA A 94 0.91 -2.41 23.18
N ARG A 95 2.10 -2.35 22.57
CA ARG A 95 2.70 -1.10 22.07
C ARG A 95 1.88 -0.48 20.94
N ALA A 96 1.40 -1.28 20.00
CA ALA A 96 0.53 -0.82 18.92
C ALA A 96 -0.81 -0.30 19.45
N GLU A 97 -1.46 -1.04 20.37
CA GLU A 97 -2.71 -0.64 21.02
C GLU A 97 -2.56 0.70 21.74
N HIS A 98 -1.47 0.91 22.49
CA HIS A 98 -1.18 2.20 23.14
C HIS A 98 -0.97 3.34 22.12
N ALA A 99 -0.20 3.09 21.06
CA ALA A 99 0.06 4.10 20.03
C ALA A 99 -1.23 4.54 19.31
N ILE A 100 -2.14 3.60 19.06
CA ILE A 100 -3.47 3.86 18.46
C ILE A 100 -4.36 4.64 19.43
N ALA A 101 -4.43 4.23 20.70
CA ALA A 101 -5.31 4.86 21.70
C ALA A 101 -4.99 6.34 21.93
N ARG A 102 -3.72 6.74 21.76
CA ARG A 102 -3.30 8.14 21.90
C ARG A 102 -3.53 9.01 20.66
N ASP A 103 -4.07 8.43 19.58
CA ASP A 103 -4.06 9.01 18.23
C ASP A 103 -2.69 9.60 17.88
N ALA A 104 -1.62 8.92 18.32
CA ALA A 104 -0.27 9.45 18.26
C ALA A 104 0.23 9.57 16.80
N VAL A 105 -0.56 9.11 15.83
CA VAL A 105 -0.29 9.08 14.39
C VAL A 105 -0.13 10.47 13.75
N SER A 106 -0.29 11.54 14.52
CA SER A 106 -0.09 12.93 14.10
C SER A 106 1.35 13.24 13.68
N THR A 107 2.36 12.60 14.29
CA THR A 107 3.79 12.85 13.98
C THR A 107 4.43 11.72 13.16
N SER A 108 5.44 12.07 12.34
CA SER A 108 6.18 11.08 11.53
C SER A 108 6.83 9.97 12.39
N ALA A 109 7.44 10.33 13.52
CA ALA A 109 8.08 9.37 14.42
C ALA A 109 7.09 8.37 15.05
N ALA A 110 5.90 8.84 15.42
CA ALA A 110 4.87 7.97 15.98
C ALA A 110 4.24 7.06 14.92
N ARG A 111 4.08 7.52 13.67
CA ARG A 111 3.70 6.66 12.54
C ARG A 111 4.69 5.53 12.35
N GLN A 112 5.99 5.86 12.32
CA GLN A 112 7.06 4.88 12.17
C GLN A 112 7.07 3.87 13.34
N THR A 113 6.84 4.34 14.56
CA THR A 113 6.74 3.48 15.74
C THR A 113 5.57 2.49 15.64
N LEU A 114 4.39 2.95 15.25
CA LEU A 114 3.23 2.08 15.06
C LEU A 114 3.48 1.11 13.90
N GLU A 115 4.00 1.58 12.77
CA GLU A 115 4.32 0.76 11.60
C GLU A 115 5.29 -0.38 11.96
N HIS A 116 6.39 -0.08 12.65
CA HIS A 116 7.34 -1.09 13.12
C HIS A 116 6.70 -2.08 14.11
N ALA A 117 5.88 -1.60 15.06
CA ALA A 117 5.19 -2.47 16.01
C ALA A 117 4.25 -3.44 15.27
N LEU A 118 3.47 -2.97 14.29
CA LEU A 118 2.59 -3.81 13.48
C LEU A 118 3.38 -4.82 12.63
N MET A 119 4.50 -4.41 12.02
CA MET A 119 5.38 -5.34 11.29
C MET A 119 5.88 -6.46 12.21
N LEU A 120 6.31 -6.13 13.44
CA LEU A 120 6.81 -7.10 14.41
C LEU A 120 5.70 -8.00 14.96
N ILE A 121 4.47 -7.51 15.14
CA ILE A 121 3.31 -8.36 15.45
C ILE A 121 3.14 -9.43 14.35
N GLY A 122 3.12 -9.03 13.07
CA GLY A 122 3.02 -9.97 11.97
C GLY A 122 4.19 -10.98 11.95
N ALA A 123 5.42 -10.47 12.05
CA ALA A 123 6.62 -11.28 11.92
C ALA A 123 6.77 -12.30 13.05
N THR A 124 6.48 -11.91 14.29
CA THR A 124 6.56 -12.80 15.46
C THR A 124 5.56 -13.95 15.38
N TRP A 125 4.30 -13.69 15.00
CA TRP A 125 3.32 -14.77 14.82
C TRP A 125 3.67 -15.70 13.67
N ILE A 126 4.16 -15.16 12.54
CA ILE A 126 4.62 -15.98 11.42
C ILE A 126 5.81 -16.84 11.85
N ALA A 127 6.79 -16.29 12.57
CA ALA A 127 7.94 -17.03 13.08
C ALA A 127 7.52 -18.19 14.00
N LEU A 128 6.53 -17.97 14.89
CA LEU A 128 5.97 -19.03 15.73
C LEU A 128 5.30 -20.16 14.93
N GLY A 129 4.88 -19.92 13.68
CA GLY A 129 4.34 -20.95 12.80
C GLY A 129 5.31 -22.09 12.51
N ARG A 130 6.63 -21.85 12.64
CA ARG A 130 7.68 -22.89 12.54
C ARG A 130 7.77 -23.75 13.81
N GLU A 131 7.23 -23.28 14.92
CA GLU A 131 7.39 -23.82 16.26
C GLU A 131 6.08 -24.49 16.72
N GLN A 132 5.54 -25.39 15.88
CA GLN A 132 4.22 -26.00 16.11
C GLN A 132 4.11 -26.75 17.43
N THR A 133 5.19 -27.41 17.87
CA THR A 133 5.23 -28.10 19.17
C THR A 133 5.01 -27.11 20.33
N TYR A 134 5.73 -25.98 20.30
CA TYR A 134 5.58 -24.92 21.30
C TYR A 134 4.14 -24.37 21.34
N LEU A 135 3.57 -24.08 20.17
CA LEU A 135 2.19 -23.58 20.08
C LEU A 135 1.16 -24.60 20.57
N ARG A 136 1.39 -25.89 20.32
CA ARG A 136 0.53 -26.98 20.80
C ARG A 136 0.57 -27.11 22.31
N GLU A 137 1.77 -27.11 22.91
CA GLU A 137 1.95 -27.16 24.37
C GLU A 137 1.28 -25.97 25.04
N LEU A 138 1.53 -24.76 24.52
CA LEU A 138 0.87 -23.55 24.99
C LEU A 138 -0.67 -23.64 24.89
N ALA A 139 -1.19 -24.17 23.79
CA ALA A 139 -2.62 -24.34 23.60
C ALA A 139 -3.21 -25.31 24.63
N LEU A 140 -2.55 -26.44 24.89
CA LEU A 140 -2.97 -27.42 25.90
C LEU A 140 -2.99 -26.81 27.31
N ASP A 141 -1.98 -26.02 27.66
CA ASP A 141 -1.88 -25.35 28.95
C ASP A 141 -2.98 -24.30 29.16
N VAL A 142 -3.30 -23.54 28.11
CA VAL A 142 -4.32 -22.47 28.18
C VAL A 142 -5.74 -23.02 28.11
N ILE A 143 -5.99 -23.99 27.24
CA ILE A 143 -7.33 -24.57 27.02
C ILE A 143 -7.69 -25.55 28.16
N ALA A 144 -6.69 -26.14 28.83
CA ALA A 144 -6.87 -27.03 29.98
C ALA A 144 -7.91 -28.15 29.75
N GLY A 145 -7.93 -28.72 28.53
CA GLY A 145 -8.85 -29.80 28.14
C GLY A 145 -10.25 -29.37 27.71
N ALA A 146 -10.53 -28.07 27.60
CA ALA A 146 -11.85 -27.56 27.20
C ALA A 146 -12.21 -27.79 25.72
N LEU A 147 -11.25 -28.11 24.84
CA LEU A 147 -11.50 -28.33 23.41
C LEU A 147 -10.97 -29.71 22.95
N PRO A 148 -11.62 -30.35 21.97
CA PRO A 148 -11.11 -31.58 21.34
C PRO A 148 -9.75 -31.39 20.66
N ALA A 149 -8.96 -32.46 20.55
CA ALA A 149 -7.62 -32.42 19.94
C ALA A 149 -7.61 -31.84 18.51
N GLY A 150 -8.56 -32.21 17.66
CA GLY A 150 -8.65 -31.69 16.29
C GLY A 150 -9.05 -30.20 16.19
N GLU A 151 -9.58 -29.61 17.25
CA GLU A 151 -9.79 -28.15 17.34
C GLU A 151 -8.51 -27.43 17.78
N ILE A 152 -7.74 -28.04 18.68
CA ILE A 152 -6.42 -27.55 19.08
C ILE A 152 -5.48 -27.51 17.87
N ASP A 153 -5.44 -28.57 17.07
CA ASP A 153 -4.59 -28.65 15.87
C ASP A 153 -4.89 -27.53 14.88
N ARG A 154 -6.18 -27.32 14.59
CA ARG A 154 -6.63 -26.22 13.72
C ARG A 154 -6.28 -24.85 14.30
N ALA A 155 -6.40 -24.67 15.62
CA ALA A 155 -6.05 -23.41 16.27
C ALA A 155 -4.55 -23.13 16.20
N VAL A 156 -3.71 -24.16 16.39
CA VAL A 156 -2.24 -24.08 16.24
C VAL A 156 -1.87 -23.73 14.80
N ASP A 157 -2.45 -24.41 13.81
CA ASP A 157 -2.20 -24.14 12.39
C ASP A 157 -2.65 -22.74 11.94
N ALA A 158 -3.68 -22.19 12.59
CA ALA A 158 -4.16 -20.82 12.34
C ALA A 158 -3.35 -19.76 13.11
N ALA A 159 -2.70 -20.13 14.21
CA ALA A 159 -1.99 -19.19 15.09
C ALA A 159 -0.93 -18.38 14.36
N ALA A 160 -0.22 -18.99 13.40
CA ALA A 160 0.80 -18.33 12.61
C ALA A 160 0.31 -17.06 11.89
N MET A 161 -0.98 -17.03 11.51
CA MET A 161 -1.58 -15.91 10.78
C MET A 161 -2.22 -14.87 11.70
N ARG A 162 -2.27 -15.11 13.03
CA ARG A 162 -2.93 -14.22 13.99
C ARG A 162 -2.41 -12.80 13.96
N GLY A 163 -1.11 -12.61 13.74
CA GLY A 163 -0.52 -11.28 13.63
C GLY A 163 -1.12 -10.47 12.48
N LEU A 164 -1.31 -11.10 11.31
CA LEU A 164 -1.95 -10.48 10.15
C LEU A 164 -3.44 -10.20 10.42
N ASP A 165 -4.14 -11.11 11.09
CA ASP A 165 -5.54 -10.91 11.46
C ASP A 165 -5.73 -9.73 12.43
N VAL A 166 -4.82 -9.56 13.39
CA VAL A 166 -4.81 -8.41 14.32
C VAL A 166 -4.58 -7.11 13.55
N ILE A 167 -3.61 -7.08 12.63
CA ILE A 167 -3.37 -5.90 11.78
C ILE A 167 -4.61 -5.57 10.95
N ALA A 168 -5.26 -6.58 10.37
CA ALA A 168 -6.50 -6.39 9.62
C ALA A 168 -7.65 -5.89 10.51
N ALA A 169 -7.78 -6.37 11.76
CA ALA A 169 -8.79 -5.87 12.69
C ALA A 169 -8.61 -4.37 12.98
N ILE A 170 -7.36 -3.92 13.21
CA ILE A 170 -7.03 -2.50 13.38
C ILE A 170 -7.42 -1.69 12.13
N ALA A 171 -7.16 -2.23 10.93
CA ALA A 171 -7.60 -1.59 9.70
C ALA A 171 -9.13 -1.48 9.62
N ARG A 172 -9.88 -2.57 9.88
CA ARG A 172 -11.35 -2.59 9.84
C ARG A 172 -11.96 -1.56 10.78
N GLU A 173 -11.50 -1.47 12.02
CA GLU A 173 -12.04 -0.55 13.03
C GLU A 173 -11.90 0.93 12.63
N GLY A 174 -10.89 1.26 11.81
CA GLY A 174 -10.61 2.64 11.41
C GLY A 174 -10.94 2.98 9.96
N ILE A 175 -11.43 2.03 9.15
CA ILE A 175 -11.55 2.21 7.69
C ILE A 175 -12.63 3.24 7.32
N ASP A 176 -13.81 3.14 7.92
CA ASP A 176 -14.94 4.04 7.63
C ASP A 176 -14.62 5.49 8.03
N ALA A 177 -13.98 5.65 9.18
CA ALA A 177 -13.54 6.94 9.70
C ALA A 177 -12.19 7.41 9.14
N ARG A 178 -11.57 6.63 8.23
CA ARG A 178 -10.25 6.90 7.63
C ARG A 178 -9.18 7.27 8.67
N ARG A 179 -9.11 6.54 9.79
CA ARG A 179 -8.16 6.81 10.87
C ARG A 179 -6.73 6.52 10.44
N GLY A 180 -5.76 7.27 10.97
CA GLY A 180 -4.33 7.10 10.63
C GLY A 180 -3.78 5.71 10.95
N GLY A 181 -4.23 5.09 12.05
CA GLY A 181 -3.83 3.72 12.41
C GLY A 181 -4.27 2.68 11.38
N ALA A 182 -5.46 2.84 10.80
CA ALA A 182 -5.96 1.94 9.75
C ALA A 182 -5.17 2.08 8.43
N ALA A 183 -4.78 3.31 8.05
CA ALA A 183 -3.88 3.52 6.91
C ALA A 183 -2.53 2.82 7.08
N ILE A 184 -1.95 2.90 8.29
CA ILE A 184 -0.67 2.22 8.58
C ILE A 184 -0.85 0.71 8.56
N ALA A 185 -1.94 0.18 9.14
CA ALA A 185 -2.23 -1.24 9.09
C ALA A 185 -2.37 -1.77 7.65
N LEU A 186 -3.09 -1.05 6.78
CA LEU A 186 -3.18 -1.36 5.35
C LEU A 186 -1.82 -1.38 4.67
N ARG A 187 -0.97 -0.38 4.94
CA ARG A 187 0.39 -0.31 4.40
C ARG A 187 1.24 -1.50 4.84
N VAL A 188 1.15 -1.89 6.11
CA VAL A 188 1.89 -3.05 6.64
C VAL A 188 1.45 -4.35 5.96
N LEU A 189 0.14 -4.53 5.72
CA LEU A 189 -0.36 -5.68 4.94
C LEU A 189 0.19 -5.66 3.50
N GLY A 190 0.37 -4.49 2.90
CA GLY A 190 1.02 -4.32 1.59
C GLY A 190 2.53 -4.64 1.59
N ARG A 191 3.17 -4.72 2.76
CA ARG A 191 4.60 -5.03 2.95
C ARG A 191 4.81 -6.45 3.50
N ALA A 192 3.91 -7.38 3.16
CA ALA A 192 3.95 -8.76 3.66
C ALA A 192 5.28 -9.47 3.42
N SER A 193 5.95 -9.21 2.29
CA SER A 193 7.27 -9.77 1.98
C SER A 193 8.33 -9.36 2.99
N GLU A 194 8.29 -8.13 3.50
CA GLU A 194 9.21 -7.65 4.53
C GLU A 194 8.89 -8.26 5.90
N VAL A 195 7.60 -8.40 6.23
CA VAL A 195 7.16 -9.07 7.46
C VAL A 195 7.62 -10.54 7.47
N VAL A 196 7.47 -11.24 6.35
CA VAL A 196 7.97 -12.62 6.15
C VAL A 196 9.50 -12.68 6.26
N ALA A 197 10.22 -11.69 5.70
CA ALA A 197 11.67 -11.63 5.79
C ALA A 197 12.16 -11.43 7.24
N ILE A 198 11.50 -10.58 8.03
CA ILE A 198 11.80 -10.42 9.46
C ILE A 198 11.52 -11.72 10.22
N ALA A 199 10.44 -12.41 9.88
CA ALA A 199 10.10 -13.70 10.49
C ALA A 199 11.11 -14.81 10.18
N GLY A 200 11.89 -14.67 9.10
CA GLY A 200 12.74 -15.74 8.59
C GLY A 200 11.92 -16.96 8.14
N ALA A 201 10.72 -16.72 7.59
CA ALA A 201 9.87 -17.77 7.04
C ALA A 201 10.15 -17.98 5.55
N ASP A 202 10.06 -19.22 5.11
CA ASP A 202 10.29 -19.66 3.73
C ASP A 202 9.22 -20.66 3.26
N GLY A 203 9.28 -21.00 1.97
CA GLY A 203 8.39 -21.97 1.33
C GLY A 203 6.91 -21.72 1.59
N ALA A 204 6.18 -22.80 1.90
CA ALA A 204 4.72 -22.76 2.06
C ALA A 204 4.23 -21.80 3.17
N LEU A 205 5.04 -21.55 4.21
CA LEU A 205 4.66 -20.62 5.28
C LEU A 205 4.76 -19.17 4.81
N ALA A 206 5.82 -18.84 4.06
CA ALA A 206 5.99 -17.54 3.43
C ALA A 206 4.86 -17.25 2.43
N ASP A 207 4.58 -18.21 1.53
CA ASP A 207 3.53 -18.09 0.51
C ASP A 207 2.15 -17.88 1.18
N ARG A 208 1.82 -18.72 2.17
CA ARG A 208 0.56 -18.61 2.93
C ARG A 208 0.42 -17.26 3.64
N ALA A 209 1.50 -16.72 4.21
CA ALA A 209 1.48 -15.42 4.86
C ALA A 209 1.26 -14.27 3.87
N GLN A 210 1.93 -14.33 2.70
CA GLN A 210 1.77 -13.33 1.64
C GLN A 210 0.36 -13.37 1.04
N ASP A 211 -0.15 -14.56 0.73
CA ASP A 211 -1.52 -14.74 0.23
C ASP A 211 -2.56 -14.26 1.24
N ARG A 212 -2.37 -14.58 2.53
CA ARG A 212 -3.27 -14.12 3.59
C ARG A 212 -3.26 -12.59 3.70
N ALA A 213 -2.09 -11.97 3.70
CA ALA A 213 -1.97 -10.51 3.77
C ALA A 213 -2.58 -9.83 2.55
N LEU A 214 -2.35 -10.36 1.35
CA LEU A 214 -2.96 -9.89 0.10
C LEU A 214 -4.49 -9.99 0.18
N GLY A 215 -5.03 -11.15 0.55
CA GLY A 215 -6.48 -11.36 0.67
C GLY A 215 -7.13 -10.41 1.68
N LEU A 216 -6.52 -10.22 2.86
CA LEU A 216 -6.99 -9.28 3.87
C LEU A 216 -6.96 -7.84 3.35
N ARG A 217 -5.89 -7.43 2.68
CA ARG A 217 -5.76 -6.09 2.10
C ARG A 217 -6.81 -5.85 1.02
N SER A 218 -7.01 -6.79 0.11
CA SER A 218 -8.04 -6.69 -0.95
C SER A 218 -9.45 -6.59 -0.37
N GLU A 219 -9.78 -7.39 0.64
CA GLU A 219 -11.06 -7.31 1.39
C GLU A 219 -11.27 -5.90 1.95
N LEU A 220 -10.27 -5.37 2.68
CA LEU A 220 -10.35 -4.06 3.31
C LEU A 220 -10.51 -2.93 2.28
N VAL A 221 -9.71 -2.96 1.22
CA VAL A 221 -9.80 -1.93 0.16
C VAL A 221 -11.15 -2.01 -0.55
N HIS A 222 -11.70 -3.20 -0.76
CA HIS A 222 -13.05 -3.35 -1.29
C HIS A 222 -14.10 -2.74 -0.35
N THR A 223 -14.02 -3.00 0.96
CA THR A 223 -14.90 -2.36 1.96
C THR A 223 -14.80 -0.84 1.92
N MET A 224 -13.59 -0.29 1.84
CA MET A 224 -13.37 1.16 1.73
C MET A 224 -14.01 1.76 0.47
N LEU A 225 -13.96 1.04 -0.65
CA LEU A 225 -14.45 1.49 -1.94
C LEU A 225 -15.97 1.28 -2.12
N ALA A 226 -16.58 0.37 -1.38
CA ALA A 226 -17.99 0.00 -1.55
C ALA A 226 -18.96 1.20 -1.50
N PRO A 227 -18.85 2.15 -0.54
CA PRO A 227 -19.73 3.33 -0.54
C PRO A 227 -19.57 4.22 -1.78
N LEU A 228 -18.33 4.35 -2.28
CA LEU A 228 -18.06 5.13 -3.50
C LEU A 228 -18.60 4.41 -4.75
N SER A 229 -18.54 3.07 -4.77
CA SER A 229 -19.10 2.27 -5.87
C SER A 229 -20.61 2.45 -5.96
N ILE A 230 -21.31 2.37 -4.82
CA ILE A 230 -22.77 2.56 -4.74
C ILE A 230 -23.14 3.96 -5.25
N GLU A 231 -22.43 4.99 -4.79
CA GLU A 231 -22.73 6.36 -5.21
C GLU A 231 -22.47 6.60 -6.72
N ILE A 232 -21.44 5.98 -7.28
CA ILE A 232 -21.18 6.01 -8.73
C ILE A 232 -22.31 5.32 -9.50
N GLU A 233 -22.80 4.17 -9.01
CA GLU A 233 -23.93 3.45 -9.61
C GLU A 233 -25.21 4.29 -9.58
N GLU A 234 -25.52 4.91 -8.43
CA GLU A 234 -26.65 5.82 -8.29
C GLU A 234 -26.54 7.03 -9.23
N LEU A 235 -25.36 7.64 -9.35
CA LEU A 235 -25.12 8.75 -10.28
C LEU A 235 -25.31 8.31 -11.74
N ALA A 236 -24.82 7.13 -12.11
CA ALA A 236 -24.96 6.61 -13.46
C ALA A 236 -26.41 6.24 -13.83
N ALA A 237 -27.27 5.99 -12.84
CA ALA A 237 -28.66 5.61 -13.04
C ALA A 237 -29.64 6.80 -13.22
N ARG A 238 -29.16 8.04 -13.11
CA ARG A 238 -30.00 9.25 -13.21
C ARG A 238 -29.35 10.35 -14.03
N GLU A 239 -30.06 11.46 -14.20
CA GLU A 239 -29.43 12.70 -14.63
C GLU A 239 -28.46 13.19 -13.54
N TRP A 240 -27.23 13.46 -13.94
CA TRP A 240 -26.14 13.86 -13.06
C TRP A 240 -25.52 15.19 -13.52
N LYS A 241 -24.90 15.89 -12.58
CA LYS A 241 -24.10 17.10 -12.85
C LYS A 241 -22.61 16.77 -12.76
N PRO A 242 -21.75 17.36 -13.61
CA PRO A 242 -20.30 17.13 -13.59
C PRO A 242 -19.64 17.33 -12.22
N ILE A 243 -20.14 18.30 -11.44
CA ILE A 243 -19.64 18.56 -10.09
C ILE A 243 -19.91 17.42 -9.10
N GLU A 244 -21.02 16.68 -9.28
CA GLU A 244 -21.34 15.52 -8.44
C GLU A 244 -20.34 14.39 -8.71
N VAL A 245 -20.11 14.09 -9.99
CA VAL A 245 -19.11 13.09 -10.42
C VAL A 245 -17.71 13.47 -9.93
N ALA A 246 -17.30 14.73 -10.12
CA ALA A 246 -16.01 15.21 -9.65
C ALA A 246 -15.85 15.05 -8.13
N SER A 247 -16.88 15.35 -7.34
CA SER A 247 -16.87 15.19 -5.88
C SER A 247 -16.65 13.72 -5.45
N VAL A 248 -17.28 12.75 -6.11
CA VAL A 248 -17.03 11.32 -5.79
C VAL A 248 -15.60 10.92 -6.15
N LEU A 249 -15.11 11.35 -7.31
CA LEU A 249 -13.75 11.04 -7.76
C LEU A 249 -12.67 11.74 -6.89
N GLU A 250 -12.95 12.93 -6.35
CA GLU A 250 -12.09 13.56 -5.34
C GLU A 250 -12.00 12.74 -4.07
N ARG A 251 -13.12 12.23 -3.56
CA ARG A 251 -13.12 11.33 -2.41
C ARG A 251 -12.42 10.01 -2.68
N ALA A 252 -12.47 9.50 -3.91
CA ALA A 252 -11.70 8.32 -4.34
C ALA A 252 -10.20 8.61 -4.38
N ARG A 253 -9.78 9.77 -4.92
CA ARG A 253 -8.37 10.23 -4.87
C ARG A 253 -7.87 10.38 -3.43
N ASP A 254 -8.70 10.93 -2.56
CA ASP A 254 -8.33 11.12 -1.16
C ASP A 254 -8.23 9.77 -0.42
N ALA A 255 -9.10 8.80 -0.77
CA ALA A 255 -8.98 7.42 -0.30
C ALA A 255 -7.70 6.74 -0.81
N TRP A 256 -7.34 6.94 -2.08
CA TRP A 256 -6.08 6.45 -2.67
C TRP A 256 -4.85 6.97 -1.92
N ARG A 257 -4.78 8.28 -1.66
CA ARG A 257 -3.67 8.88 -0.90
C ARG A 257 -3.63 8.36 0.54
N TRP A 258 -4.79 8.27 1.18
CA TRP A 258 -4.90 7.76 2.55
C TRP A 258 -4.43 6.30 2.66
N ALA A 259 -4.82 5.46 1.70
CA ALA A 259 -4.44 4.05 1.63
C ALA A 259 -2.98 3.81 1.20
N GLY A 260 -2.19 4.87 0.98
CA GLY A 260 -0.78 4.75 0.57
C GLY A 260 -0.60 4.41 -0.90
N GLU A 261 -1.41 5.02 -1.77
CA GLU A 261 -1.36 4.87 -3.23
C GLU A 261 -1.69 3.46 -3.71
N GLU A 262 -2.77 2.91 -3.15
CA GLU A 262 -3.27 1.56 -3.39
C GLU A 262 -3.70 1.31 -4.84
N VAL A 263 -3.18 0.25 -5.46
CA VAL A 263 -3.42 -0.07 -6.88
C VAL A 263 -4.88 -0.40 -7.15
N GLU A 264 -5.58 -1.06 -6.21
CA GLU A 264 -7.01 -1.35 -6.39
C GLU A 264 -7.88 -0.08 -6.46
N VAL A 265 -7.46 1.01 -5.79
CA VAL A 265 -8.15 2.30 -5.90
C VAL A 265 -7.86 2.95 -7.26
N GLU A 266 -6.64 2.81 -7.78
CA GLU A 266 -6.29 3.27 -9.12
C GLU A 266 -7.12 2.54 -10.20
N ARG A 267 -7.21 1.21 -10.08
CA ARG A 267 -8.03 0.35 -10.95
C ARG A 267 -9.51 0.73 -10.88
N PHE A 268 -10.04 0.98 -9.68
CA PHE A 268 -11.40 1.46 -9.46
C PHE A 268 -11.67 2.75 -10.26
N VAL A 269 -10.83 3.78 -10.11
CA VAL A 269 -11.11 5.07 -10.75
C VAL A 269 -11.01 5.02 -12.29
N VAL A 270 -10.04 4.29 -12.85
CA VAL A 270 -9.93 4.17 -14.32
C VAL A 270 -11.05 3.31 -14.92
N ARG A 271 -11.62 2.39 -14.13
CA ARG A 271 -12.77 1.57 -14.54
C ARG A 271 -14.07 2.36 -14.58
N GLU A 272 -14.31 3.20 -13.56
CA GLU A 272 -15.59 3.90 -13.42
C GLU A 272 -15.68 5.17 -14.27
N LEU A 273 -14.57 5.90 -14.44
CA LEU A 273 -14.54 7.19 -15.16
C LEU A 273 -15.18 7.15 -16.57
N PRO A 274 -14.93 6.15 -17.44
CA PRO A 274 -15.48 6.13 -18.79
C PRO A 274 -17.01 6.23 -18.85
N ARG A 275 -17.74 5.82 -17.80
CA ARG A 275 -19.21 5.91 -17.73
C ARG A 275 -19.71 7.35 -17.89
N PHE A 276 -18.95 8.34 -17.42
CA PHE A 276 -19.31 9.76 -17.46
C PHE A 276 -18.52 10.52 -18.52
N ALA A 277 -17.22 10.22 -18.63
CA ALA A 277 -16.31 10.96 -19.52
C ALA A 277 -16.74 10.87 -20.99
N TRP A 278 -17.29 9.73 -21.43
CA TRP A 278 -17.75 9.56 -22.81
C TRP A 278 -18.90 10.49 -23.17
N ASP A 279 -19.84 10.74 -22.26
CA ASP A 279 -20.99 11.60 -22.53
C ASP A 279 -20.55 13.07 -22.66
N LEU A 280 -19.66 13.52 -21.77
CA LEU A 280 -19.08 14.86 -21.86
C LEU A 280 -18.22 15.03 -23.12
N TYR A 281 -17.41 14.02 -23.44
CA TYR A 281 -16.56 14.02 -24.62
C TYR A 281 -17.37 14.09 -25.91
N ARG A 282 -18.40 13.23 -26.06
CA ARG A 282 -19.29 13.24 -27.24
C ARG A 282 -20.07 14.54 -27.37
N ALA A 283 -20.51 15.12 -26.25
CA ALA A 283 -21.20 16.40 -26.22
C ALA A 283 -20.25 17.62 -26.34
N ARG A 284 -18.93 17.41 -26.44
CA ARG A 284 -17.89 18.46 -26.50
C ARG A 284 -17.95 19.43 -25.31
N LYS A 285 -18.36 18.96 -24.13
CA LYS A 285 -18.39 19.73 -22.88
C LYS A 285 -17.01 19.71 -22.21
N TRP A 286 -16.06 20.45 -22.78
CA TRP A 286 -14.65 20.37 -22.39
C TRP A 286 -14.35 20.82 -20.95
N ASP A 287 -15.03 21.87 -20.48
CA ASP A 287 -14.82 22.36 -19.11
C ASP A 287 -15.36 21.38 -18.06
N ASP A 288 -16.50 20.77 -18.33
CA ASP A 288 -17.07 19.72 -17.50
C ASP A 288 -16.20 18.46 -17.50
N LEU A 289 -15.66 18.07 -18.67
CA LEU A 289 -14.74 16.93 -18.77
C LEU A 289 -13.46 17.19 -17.98
N ARG A 290 -12.92 18.43 -18.04
CA ARG A 290 -11.75 18.85 -17.25
C ARG A 290 -12.03 18.77 -15.75
N LEU A 291 -13.20 19.22 -15.31
CA LEU A 291 -13.63 19.15 -13.92
C LEU A 291 -13.65 17.69 -13.41
N VAL A 292 -14.22 16.78 -14.20
CA VAL A 292 -14.32 15.35 -13.85
C VAL A 292 -12.97 14.62 -13.87
N LEU A 293 -12.04 15.00 -14.75
CA LEU A 293 -10.74 14.32 -14.88
C LEU A 293 -9.69 14.79 -13.87
N ARG A 294 -9.78 16.03 -13.39
CA ARG A 294 -8.79 16.64 -12.48
C ARG A 294 -8.45 15.77 -11.25
N PRO A 295 -9.41 15.11 -10.58
CA PRO A 295 -9.10 14.28 -9.41
C PRO A 295 -8.27 13.03 -9.76
N LEU A 296 -8.28 12.61 -11.02
CA LEU A 296 -7.73 11.34 -11.49
C LEU A 296 -6.35 11.45 -12.13
N GLU A 297 -5.79 12.65 -12.24
CA GLU A 297 -4.46 12.87 -12.82
C GLU A 297 -3.41 12.00 -12.13
N GLN A 298 -3.29 12.10 -10.80
CA GLN A 298 -2.29 11.37 -10.05
C GLN A 298 -2.54 9.85 -10.02
N PRO A 299 -3.75 9.34 -9.70
CA PRO A 299 -4.02 7.90 -9.75
C PRO A 299 -3.77 7.28 -11.13
N SER A 300 -4.17 7.96 -12.22
CA SER A 300 -3.97 7.45 -13.58
C SER A 300 -2.50 7.46 -14.01
N ASP A 301 -1.73 8.47 -13.61
CA ASP A 301 -0.28 8.51 -13.86
C ASP A 301 0.47 7.43 -13.05
N SER A 302 0.06 7.19 -11.80
CA SER A 302 0.60 6.09 -10.97
C SER A 302 0.34 4.73 -11.62
N LEU A 303 -0.90 4.44 -12.00
CA LEU A 303 -1.26 3.16 -12.64
C LEU A 303 -0.53 2.96 -13.97
N ALA A 304 -0.40 4.01 -14.79
CA ALA A 304 0.37 3.95 -16.02
C ALA A 304 1.82 3.52 -15.78
N MET A 305 2.47 4.03 -14.72
CA MET A 305 3.82 3.61 -14.35
C MET A 305 3.87 2.17 -13.85
N ARG A 306 2.85 1.70 -13.13
CA ARG A 306 2.76 0.30 -12.67
C ARG A 306 2.61 -0.67 -13.84
N ILE A 307 1.72 -0.38 -14.78
CA ILE A 307 1.50 -1.20 -15.99
C ILE A 307 2.78 -1.40 -16.80
N GLN A 308 3.64 -0.38 -16.87
CA GLN A 308 4.93 -0.49 -17.57
C GLN A 308 5.95 -1.39 -16.85
N ARG A 309 5.81 -1.57 -15.54
CA ARG A 309 6.77 -2.31 -14.70
C ARG A 309 6.30 -3.73 -14.39
N ASP A 310 4.99 -3.95 -14.33
CA ASP A 310 4.37 -5.20 -13.89
C ASP A 310 3.42 -5.76 -14.96
N PRO A 311 3.77 -6.91 -15.58
CA PRO A 311 2.91 -7.59 -16.54
C PRO A 311 1.52 -7.97 -16.00
N MET A 312 1.35 -8.13 -14.69
CA MET A 312 0.05 -8.45 -14.07
C MET A 312 -0.97 -7.32 -14.22
N GLU A 313 -0.51 -6.09 -14.39
CA GLU A 313 -1.38 -4.93 -14.55
C GLU A 313 -1.84 -4.70 -16.00
N LEU A 314 -1.35 -5.48 -16.98
CA LEU A 314 -1.69 -5.31 -18.39
C LEU A 314 -3.20 -5.37 -18.68
N ALA A 315 -3.98 -6.07 -17.84
CA ALA A 315 -5.44 -6.13 -17.94
C ALA A 315 -6.11 -4.73 -17.84
N TRP A 316 -5.43 -3.74 -17.26
CA TRP A 316 -5.93 -2.38 -17.05
C TRP A 316 -5.39 -1.37 -18.07
N ALA A 317 -4.53 -1.81 -19.01
CA ALA A 317 -3.86 -0.94 -19.97
C ALA A 317 -4.84 -0.16 -20.85
N ALA A 318 -5.90 -0.81 -21.33
CA ALA A 318 -6.88 -0.16 -22.21
C ALA A 318 -7.67 0.95 -21.48
N GLN A 319 -8.13 0.70 -20.26
CA GLN A 319 -8.86 1.68 -19.45
C GLN A 319 -7.94 2.85 -19.09
N CYS A 320 -6.73 2.58 -18.61
CA CYS A 320 -5.77 3.61 -18.27
C CYS A 320 -5.39 4.46 -19.50
N ALA A 321 -5.13 3.82 -20.65
CA ALA A 321 -4.87 4.52 -21.91
C ALA A 321 -6.04 5.40 -22.35
N GLN A 322 -7.29 4.96 -22.17
CA GLN A 322 -8.47 5.77 -22.48
C GLN A 322 -8.55 7.04 -21.60
N VAL A 323 -8.16 6.96 -20.32
CA VAL A 323 -8.07 8.16 -19.46
C VAL A 323 -7.02 9.13 -19.97
N LEU A 324 -5.85 8.63 -20.38
CA LEU A 324 -4.80 9.46 -20.98
C LEU A 324 -5.25 10.12 -22.28
N VAL A 325 -6.06 9.43 -23.09
CA VAL A 325 -6.66 10.01 -24.31
C VAL A 325 -7.59 11.17 -23.97
N PHE A 326 -8.46 11.03 -22.98
CA PHE A 326 -9.31 12.16 -22.55
C PHE A 326 -8.47 13.34 -22.02
N ARG A 327 -7.40 13.06 -21.27
CA ARG A 327 -6.48 14.11 -20.78
C ARG A 327 -5.72 14.78 -21.93
N ALA A 328 -5.32 14.02 -22.95
CA ALA A 328 -4.62 14.55 -24.12
C ALA A 328 -5.46 15.62 -24.82
N GLU A 329 -6.75 15.40 -24.99
CA GLU A 329 -7.68 16.34 -25.65
C GLU A 329 -7.87 17.66 -24.87
N LEU A 330 -7.62 17.64 -23.56
CA LEU A 330 -7.75 18.81 -22.69
C LEU A 330 -6.43 19.55 -22.43
N ALA A 331 -5.30 19.00 -22.86
CA ALA A 331 -4.00 19.56 -22.57
C ALA A 331 -3.85 20.94 -23.24
N PRO A 332 -3.20 21.92 -22.58
CA PRO A 332 -3.23 23.32 -23.01
C PRO A 332 -2.39 23.60 -24.27
N THR A 333 -1.41 22.74 -24.57
CA THR A 333 -0.49 22.92 -25.71
C THR A 333 -0.42 21.64 -26.53
N LEU A 334 -0.25 21.77 -27.85
CA LEU A 334 -0.17 20.62 -28.76
C LEU A 334 0.93 19.62 -28.35
N ASP A 335 2.07 20.10 -27.85
CA ASP A 335 3.13 19.21 -27.36
C ASP A 335 2.70 18.42 -26.12
N ALA A 336 1.94 19.03 -25.20
CA ALA A 336 1.37 18.32 -24.06
C ALA A 336 0.27 17.33 -24.49
N GLN A 337 -0.54 17.68 -25.49
CA GLN A 337 -1.55 16.78 -26.06
C GLN A 337 -0.87 15.54 -26.65
N ILE A 338 0.16 15.74 -27.48
CA ILE A 338 0.94 14.65 -28.08
C ILE A 338 1.63 13.83 -27.00
N GLY A 339 2.25 14.45 -26.00
CA GLY A 339 2.92 13.73 -24.91
C GLY A 339 1.99 12.77 -24.16
N LEU A 340 0.76 13.18 -23.88
CA LEU A 340 -0.25 12.31 -23.25
C LEU A 340 -0.77 11.24 -24.21
N ALA A 341 -1.02 11.57 -25.48
CA ALA A 341 -1.48 10.63 -26.49
C ALA A 341 -0.43 9.53 -26.78
N GLU A 342 0.86 9.90 -26.84
CA GLU A 342 1.99 8.97 -26.94
C GLU A 342 2.02 7.99 -25.77
N ARG A 343 1.86 8.49 -24.53
CA ARG A 343 1.79 7.64 -23.34
C ARG A 343 0.60 6.68 -23.42
N GLY A 344 -0.57 7.16 -23.83
CA GLY A 344 -1.76 6.32 -24.03
C GLY A 344 -1.54 5.22 -25.09
N TYR A 345 -0.99 5.58 -26.25
CA TYR A 345 -0.67 4.62 -27.32
C TYR A 345 0.39 3.61 -26.88
N ALA A 346 1.43 4.03 -26.18
CA ALA A 346 2.47 3.14 -25.68
C ALA A 346 1.95 2.13 -24.65
N LEU A 347 0.99 2.54 -23.79
CA LEU A 347 0.34 1.62 -22.85
C LEU A 347 -0.54 0.58 -23.55
N CYS A 348 -1.33 1.02 -24.55
CA CYS A 348 -2.24 0.12 -25.26
C CYS A 348 -2.26 0.43 -26.77
N PRO A 349 -1.31 -0.11 -27.56
CA PRO A 349 -1.20 0.18 -28.99
C PRO A 349 -2.40 -0.29 -29.82
N THR A 350 -3.18 -1.23 -29.29
CA THR A 350 -4.38 -1.79 -29.93
C THR A 350 -5.64 -0.96 -29.65
N LEU A 351 -5.61 -0.01 -28.70
CA LEU A 351 -6.75 0.85 -28.40
C LEU A 351 -7.01 1.82 -29.55
N ARG A 352 -8.16 1.65 -30.23
CA ARG A 352 -8.55 2.47 -31.40
C ARG A 352 -8.47 3.97 -31.13
N ASN A 353 -8.96 4.43 -29.99
CA ASN A 353 -8.99 5.87 -29.67
C ASN A 353 -7.59 6.44 -29.43
N ALA A 354 -6.70 5.70 -28.79
CA ALA A 354 -5.31 6.12 -28.61
C ALA A 354 -4.59 6.27 -29.96
N ARG A 355 -4.80 5.32 -30.87
CA ARG A 355 -4.30 5.38 -32.25
C ARG A 355 -4.83 6.61 -33.00
N LEU A 356 -6.16 6.79 -32.98
CA LEU A 356 -6.84 7.86 -33.70
C LEU A 356 -6.40 9.25 -33.22
N VAL A 357 -6.42 9.48 -31.91
CA VAL A 357 -6.08 10.79 -31.33
C VAL A 357 -4.60 11.11 -31.55
N LEU A 358 -3.69 10.15 -31.35
CA LEU A 358 -2.28 10.37 -31.61
C LEU A 358 -2.01 10.68 -33.09
N ALA A 359 -2.61 9.93 -34.00
CA ALA A 359 -2.46 10.18 -35.44
C ALA A 359 -3.00 11.55 -35.86
N ASP A 360 -4.15 11.99 -35.33
CA ASP A 360 -4.69 13.32 -35.60
C ASP A 360 -3.78 14.44 -35.10
N LEU A 361 -3.26 14.32 -33.87
CA LEU A 361 -2.37 15.31 -33.28
C LEU A 361 -1.02 15.39 -34.02
N LEU A 362 -0.49 14.26 -34.52
CA LEU A 362 0.70 14.24 -35.37
C LEU A 362 0.46 14.98 -36.70
N CYS A 363 -0.68 14.73 -37.36
CA CYS A 363 -1.07 15.47 -38.55
C CYS A 363 -1.22 16.98 -38.26
N ALA A 364 -1.85 17.35 -37.14
CA ALA A 364 -1.99 18.75 -36.73
C ALA A 364 -0.62 19.43 -36.50
N ARG A 365 0.34 18.74 -35.87
CA ARG A 365 1.70 19.25 -35.67
C ARG A 365 2.43 19.42 -36.99
N ALA A 366 2.33 18.44 -37.89
CA ALA A 366 2.91 18.53 -39.24
C ALA A 366 2.34 19.76 -40.00
N GLU A 367 1.02 19.92 -39.99
CA GLU A 367 0.36 21.04 -40.66
C GLU A 367 0.79 22.41 -40.12
N ARG A 368 0.96 22.57 -38.80
CA ARG A 368 1.47 23.81 -38.19
C ARG A 368 2.93 24.08 -38.53
N ARG A 369 3.77 23.03 -38.61
CA ARG A 369 5.18 23.17 -39.02
C ARG A 369 5.30 23.66 -40.45
N LEU A 370 4.41 23.21 -41.34
CA LEU A 370 4.37 23.64 -42.75
C LEU A 370 3.81 25.06 -42.93
N GLU A 371 3.04 25.58 -41.96
CA GLU A 371 2.56 26.98 -41.94
C GLU A 371 3.57 27.96 -41.32
N GLY A 372 4.55 27.47 -40.55
CA GLY A 372 5.48 28.29 -39.79
C GLY A 372 6.46 29.09 -40.67
N PRO A 373 6.64 30.42 -40.46
CA PRO A 373 7.26 31.35 -41.42
C PRO A 373 8.80 31.33 -41.51
N SER A 374 9.50 30.30 -41.02
CA SER A 374 10.97 30.31 -41.03
C SER A 374 11.55 29.73 -42.32
N VAL A 375 11.80 30.59 -43.31
CA VAL A 375 12.55 30.25 -44.54
C VAL A 375 13.91 29.61 -44.21
N LEU A 376 14.51 30.00 -43.09
CA LEU A 376 15.82 29.51 -42.62
C LEU A 376 15.79 28.08 -42.07
N ARG A 377 14.61 27.52 -41.73
CA ARG A 377 14.44 26.14 -41.24
C ARG A 377 13.47 25.32 -42.09
N ALA A 378 13.20 25.76 -43.31
CA ALA A 378 12.18 25.14 -44.17
C ALA A 378 12.46 23.66 -44.44
N ALA A 379 13.72 23.28 -44.65
CA ALA A 379 14.12 21.89 -44.88
C ALA A 379 13.86 21.00 -43.66
N ASP A 380 14.26 21.45 -42.46
CA ASP A 380 14.05 20.71 -41.20
C ASP A 380 12.55 20.58 -40.88
N SER A 381 11.80 21.68 -41.00
CA SER A 381 10.35 21.69 -40.80
C SER A 381 9.62 20.74 -41.75
N TRP A 382 10.04 20.68 -43.02
CA TRP A 382 9.48 19.76 -44.00
C TRP A 382 9.79 18.30 -43.64
N GLN A 383 11.03 18.00 -43.25
CA GLN A 383 11.44 16.64 -42.89
C GLN A 383 10.74 16.14 -41.63
N ASP A 384 10.60 17.01 -40.62
CA ASP A 384 9.86 16.69 -39.39
C ASP A 384 8.35 16.55 -39.63
N ALA A 385 7.75 17.38 -40.50
CA ALA A 385 6.36 17.23 -40.91
C ALA A 385 6.12 15.91 -41.67
N LYS A 386 7.05 15.53 -42.56
CA LYS A 386 7.01 14.25 -43.26
C LYS A 386 7.04 13.08 -42.28
N ARG A 387 7.95 13.11 -41.29
CA ARG A 387 8.05 12.07 -40.25
C ARG A 387 6.74 11.92 -39.47
N ASP A 388 6.13 13.02 -39.06
CA ASP A 388 4.86 13.01 -38.34
C ASP A 388 3.72 12.40 -39.18
N ILE A 389 3.62 12.78 -40.47
CA ILE A 389 2.58 12.25 -41.37
C ILE A 389 2.79 10.76 -41.63
N THR A 390 4.02 10.31 -41.88
CA THR A 390 4.33 8.89 -42.06
C THR A 390 3.98 8.09 -40.80
N ARG A 391 4.33 8.59 -39.62
CA ARG A 391 3.98 7.93 -38.36
C ARG A 391 2.48 7.91 -38.12
N ALA A 392 1.76 8.99 -38.43
CA ALA A 392 0.30 9.03 -38.32
C ALA A 392 -0.37 7.97 -39.22
N GLU A 393 0.15 7.80 -40.44
CA GLU A 393 -0.31 6.76 -41.38
C GLU A 393 -0.04 5.35 -40.87
N GLU A 394 1.14 5.07 -40.30
CA GLU A 394 1.44 3.76 -39.70
C GLU A 394 0.51 3.44 -38.52
N ILE A 395 0.20 4.44 -37.70
CA ILE A 395 -0.64 4.28 -36.51
C ILE A 395 -2.11 4.15 -36.88
N HIS A 396 -2.64 4.98 -37.78
CA HIS A 396 -4.05 4.98 -38.17
C HIS A 396 -4.24 5.32 -39.66
N PRO A 397 -4.08 4.33 -40.57
CA PRO A 397 -4.09 4.55 -42.02
C PRO A 397 -5.37 5.18 -42.58
N GLU A 398 -6.50 4.94 -41.91
CA GLU A 398 -7.83 5.39 -42.32
C GLU A 398 -8.19 6.78 -41.80
N LEU A 399 -7.25 7.51 -41.18
CA LEU A 399 -7.50 8.84 -40.62
C LEU A 399 -7.93 9.82 -41.72
N SER A 400 -9.11 10.44 -41.55
CA SER A 400 -9.69 11.37 -42.52
C SER A 400 -8.86 12.62 -42.80
N ARG A 401 -7.97 13.01 -41.87
CA ARG A 401 -7.06 14.15 -42.01
C ARG A 401 -5.82 13.87 -42.86
N LEU A 402 -5.41 12.59 -43.00
CA LEU A 402 -4.19 12.21 -43.72
C LEU A 402 -4.14 12.73 -45.17
N PRO A 403 -5.20 12.65 -45.99
CA PRO A 403 -5.17 13.16 -47.36
C PRO A 403 -4.81 14.65 -47.45
N ALA A 404 -5.41 15.48 -46.60
CA ALA A 404 -5.16 16.92 -46.55
C ALA A 404 -3.72 17.23 -46.09
N ALA A 405 -3.23 16.53 -45.07
CA ALA A 405 -1.86 16.70 -44.58
C ALA A 405 -0.82 16.31 -45.64
N ARG A 406 -1.04 15.22 -46.39
CA ARG A 406 -0.18 14.79 -47.51
C ARG A 406 -0.14 15.81 -48.65
N GLU A 407 -1.31 16.32 -49.04
CA GLU A 407 -1.40 17.33 -50.10
C GLU A 407 -0.64 18.61 -49.70
N LYS A 408 -0.73 19.00 -48.43
CA LYS A 408 0.01 20.15 -47.90
C LYS A 408 1.53 19.91 -47.93
N LEU A 409 1.99 18.74 -47.47
CA LEU A 409 3.41 18.37 -47.52
C LEU A 409 3.96 18.36 -48.96
N ALA A 410 3.16 17.90 -49.92
CA ALA A 410 3.52 17.88 -51.34
C ALA A 410 3.65 19.29 -51.93
N ARG A 411 2.78 20.23 -51.53
CA ARG A 411 2.82 21.64 -51.97
C ARG A 411 3.95 22.45 -51.32
N SER A 412 4.44 22.03 -50.17
CA SER A 412 5.52 22.70 -49.44
C SER A 412 6.92 22.21 -49.82
N ARG A 413 7.03 21.31 -50.80
CA ARG A 413 8.30 20.86 -51.41
C ARG A 413 8.64 21.75 -52.59
#